data_AF-A0A4R2KEN4-F1
#
_entry.id   AF-A0A4R2KEN4-F1
#
_cell.length_a   1.000
_cell.length_b   1.000
_cell.length_c   1.000
_cell.angle_alpha   90.00
_cell.angle_beta   90.00
_cell.angle_gamma   90.00
#
_symmetry.space_group_name_H-M   'P 1'
#
loop_
_entity.id
_entity.type
_entity.pdbx_description
1 polymer ?
#
loop_
_entity_poly.entity_id
_entity_poly.type
_entity_poly.pdbx_seq_one_letter_code
_entity_poly.pdbx_strand_id
1 'polypeptide(L)'
;MPAAEFGWAGRTPSEGDSLAFPGTKDCLVNSPASHFVFSVTAVVTQGVAEYTSNGQMPGITPTTIAGFPAFVVPGGVDGCAVTIDVADGQLLDVGWAPTGTQASPPRETQCANATKGAVGAMKVLGAS
;
A
#
# COMPACT_ATOMS: atom_id res chain seq x y z
N MET A 1 10.06 4.63 -10.88
CA MET A 1 9.54 5.97 -10.52
C MET A 1 10.42 6.45 -9.38
N PRO A 2 11.09 7.60 -9.49
CA PRO A 2 12.08 8.00 -8.49
C PRO A 2 11.45 8.28 -7.13
N ALA A 3 12.11 7.87 -6.06
CA ALA A 3 11.74 8.19 -4.66
C ALA A 3 11.50 9.70 -4.42
N ALA A 4 12.13 10.56 -5.25
CA ALA A 4 11.92 12.01 -5.24
C ALA A 4 10.48 12.44 -5.57
N GLU A 5 9.77 11.73 -6.46
CA GLU A 5 8.38 12.06 -6.82
C GLU A 5 7.41 11.87 -5.66
N PHE A 6 7.79 11.05 -4.68
CA PHE A 6 7.06 10.86 -3.44
C PHE A 6 7.67 11.64 -2.26
N GLY A 7 8.69 12.48 -2.46
CA GLY A 7 9.34 13.17 -1.34
C GLY A 7 10.15 12.25 -0.42
N TRP A 8 10.54 11.06 -0.89
CA TRP A 8 11.34 10.08 -0.14
C TRP A 8 12.82 10.08 -0.52
N ALA A 9 13.26 11.01 -1.38
CA ALA A 9 14.67 11.12 -1.75
C ALA A 9 15.56 11.25 -0.50
N GLY A 10 16.54 10.36 -0.36
CA GLY A 10 17.46 10.34 0.78
C GLY A 10 16.86 9.80 2.09
N ARG A 11 15.64 9.24 2.07
CA ARG A 11 15.02 8.59 3.24
C ARG A 11 15.36 7.11 3.24
N THR A 12 15.73 6.59 4.41
CA THR A 12 15.92 5.16 4.62
C THR A 12 14.60 4.57 5.13
N PRO A 13 14.03 3.54 4.47
CA PRO A 13 12.89 2.82 4.99
C PRO A 13 13.23 2.18 6.34
N SER A 14 12.27 2.15 7.25
CA SER A 14 12.36 1.41 8.51
C SER A 14 11.52 0.15 8.44
N GLU A 15 12.01 -0.94 9.03
CA GLU A 15 11.18 -2.12 9.29
C GLU A 15 10.23 -1.84 10.46
N GLY A 16 8.99 -2.32 10.36
CA GLY A 16 8.00 -2.30 11.44
C GLY A 16 7.14 -3.57 11.44
N ASP A 17 6.42 -3.80 12.53
CA ASP A 17 5.36 -4.82 12.55
C ASP A 17 4.12 -4.28 11.84
N SER A 18 3.51 -5.10 10.98
CA SER A 18 2.28 -4.72 10.29
C SER A 18 1.10 -4.70 11.25
N LEU A 19 0.39 -3.56 11.28
CA LEU A 19 -0.88 -3.45 12.02
C LEU A 19 -2.03 -4.09 11.25
N ALA A 20 -1.98 -4.04 9.91
CA ALA A 20 -2.98 -4.64 9.03
C ALA A 20 -2.82 -6.16 8.94
N PHE A 21 -1.59 -6.68 9.05
CA PHE A 21 -1.28 -8.09 8.85
C PHE A 21 -0.44 -8.67 10.01
N PRO A 22 -1.08 -9.01 11.15
CA PRO A 22 -0.37 -9.50 12.33
C PRO A 22 0.60 -10.65 12.02
N GLY A 23 1.85 -10.52 12.48
CA GLY A 23 2.92 -11.50 12.21
C GLY A 23 3.73 -11.24 10.94
N THR A 24 3.39 -10.20 10.18
CA THR A 24 4.14 -9.76 8.98
C THR A 24 4.92 -8.47 9.27
N LYS A 25 6.02 -8.26 8.53
CA LYS A 25 6.84 -7.04 8.58
C LYS A 25 6.48 -6.08 7.45
N ASP A 26 6.51 -4.79 7.78
CA ASP A 26 6.30 -3.69 6.85
C ASP A 26 7.62 -2.93 6.63
N CYS A 27 7.86 -2.54 5.38
CA CYS A 27 8.82 -1.50 5.05
C CYS A 27 8.11 -0.14 5.03
N LEU A 28 8.44 0.71 5.99
CA LEU A 28 7.79 2.00 6.21
C LEU A 28 8.71 3.16 5.79
N VAL A 29 8.15 4.13 5.08
CA VAL A 29 8.79 5.44 4.87
C VAL A 29 7.88 6.50 5.45
N ASN A 30 8.30 7.06 6.59
CA ASN A 30 7.63 8.19 7.21
C ASN A 30 8.25 9.50 6.69
N SER A 31 7.42 10.43 6.23
CA SER A 31 7.80 11.81 5.93
C SER A 31 7.08 12.79 6.87
N PRO A 32 7.70 13.17 8.00
CA PRO A 32 7.14 14.16 8.91
C PRO A 32 6.96 15.54 8.28
N ALA A 33 7.81 15.90 7.31
CA ALA A 33 7.72 17.17 6.60
C ALA A 33 6.57 17.20 5.59
N SER A 34 6.20 16.05 5.04
CA SER A 34 5.09 15.91 4.09
C SER A 34 3.81 15.35 4.74
N HIS A 35 3.87 15.03 6.03
CA HIS A 35 2.75 14.59 6.85
C HIS A 35 2.06 13.33 6.33
N PHE A 36 2.86 12.33 5.92
CA PHE A 36 2.33 11.02 5.56
C PHE A 36 3.35 9.89 5.80
N VAL A 37 2.83 8.67 5.86
CA VAL A 37 3.59 7.42 5.87
C VAL A 37 3.21 6.58 4.67
N PHE A 38 4.19 5.86 4.15
CA PHE A 38 3.99 4.86 3.11
C PHE A 38 4.47 3.50 3.63
N SER A 39 3.73 2.45 3.31
CA SER A 39 4.06 1.08 3.71
C SER A 39 4.12 0.17 2.48
N VAL A 40 5.02 -0.81 2.54
CA VAL A 40 5.03 -1.95 1.63
C VAL A 40 5.13 -3.20 2.50
N THR A 41 4.17 -4.10 2.34
CA THR A 41 4.07 -5.33 3.12
C THR A 41 3.99 -6.52 2.18
N ALA A 42 4.95 -7.43 2.30
CA ALA A 42 4.90 -8.71 1.61
C ALA A 42 4.19 -9.73 2.52
N VAL A 43 2.93 -10.04 2.22
CA VAL A 43 2.14 -10.98 3.01
C VAL A 43 2.17 -12.34 2.33
N VAL A 44 2.68 -13.36 3.04
CA VAL A 44 2.87 -14.72 2.50
C VAL A 44 1.90 -15.74 3.11
N THR A 45 0.93 -15.27 3.89
CA THR A 45 0.01 -16.12 4.65
C THR A 45 -1.43 -16.01 4.17
N GLN A 46 -1.72 -15.16 3.18
CA GLN A 46 -3.06 -14.92 2.67
C GLN A 46 -3.01 -14.43 1.21
N GLY A 47 -4.04 -14.78 0.43
CA GLY A 47 -4.23 -14.29 -0.93
C GLY A 47 -5.35 -13.25 -1.00
N VAL A 48 -5.59 -12.68 -2.19
CA VAL A 48 -6.63 -11.65 -2.38
C VAL A 48 -8.07 -12.17 -2.26
N ALA A 49 -8.25 -13.49 -2.12
CA ALA A 49 -9.55 -14.13 -1.99
C ALA A 49 -10.38 -13.52 -0.84
N GLU A 50 -9.75 -13.06 0.23
CA GLU A 50 -10.43 -12.42 1.37
C GLU A 50 -11.16 -11.12 1.00
N TYR A 51 -10.64 -10.38 0.02
CA TYR A 51 -11.26 -9.15 -0.50
C TYR A 51 -12.40 -9.43 -1.49
N THR A 52 -12.50 -10.66 -1.97
CA THR A 52 -13.52 -11.09 -2.96
C THR A 52 -14.62 -11.97 -2.37
N SER A 53 -14.35 -12.71 -1.30
CA SER A 53 -15.22 -13.79 -0.80
C SER A 53 -16.21 -13.36 0.29
N ASN A 54 -15.93 -12.30 1.05
CA ASN A 54 -16.76 -11.88 2.19
C ASN A 54 -17.78 -10.76 1.88
N GLY A 55 -18.09 -10.53 0.60
CA GLY A 55 -18.81 -9.35 0.17
C GLY A 55 -17.86 -8.15 0.26
N GLN A 56 -17.52 -7.57 -0.89
CA GLN A 56 -16.59 -6.44 -0.98
C GLN A 56 -16.87 -5.45 0.16
N MET A 57 -15.85 -5.16 0.99
CA MET A 57 -15.98 -4.05 1.92
C MET A 57 -16.41 -2.83 1.10
N PRO A 58 -17.43 -2.05 1.55
CA PRO A 58 -17.94 -0.94 0.78
C PRO A 58 -16.81 -0.01 0.33
N GLY A 59 -16.66 0.16 -0.98
CA GLY A 59 -15.65 1.02 -1.59
C GLY A 59 -14.42 0.31 -2.14
N ILE A 60 -14.23 -1.00 -1.92
CA ILE A 60 -13.14 -1.73 -2.59
C ILE A 60 -13.37 -1.72 -4.11
N THR A 61 -12.37 -1.27 -4.85
CA THR A 61 -12.43 -1.18 -6.31
C THR A 61 -11.40 -2.11 -6.95
N PRO A 62 -11.82 -3.12 -7.75
CA PRO A 62 -10.89 -3.94 -8.52
C PRO A 62 -10.10 -3.10 -9.52
N THR A 63 -8.82 -3.44 -9.71
CA THR A 63 -7.91 -2.78 -10.64
C THR A 63 -6.83 -3.74 -11.12
N THR A 64 -5.82 -3.22 -11.83
CA THR A 64 -4.65 -3.98 -12.26
C THR A 64 -3.40 -3.14 -12.04
N ILE A 65 -2.38 -3.71 -11.42
CA ILE A 65 -1.07 -3.07 -11.24
C ILE A 65 -0.02 -3.91 -11.94
N ALA A 66 0.66 -3.33 -12.94
CA ALA A 66 1.70 -4.01 -13.71
C ALA A 66 1.27 -5.38 -14.29
N GLY A 67 -0.01 -5.55 -14.62
CA GLY A 67 -0.58 -6.79 -15.17
C GLY A 67 -1.12 -7.77 -14.12
N PHE A 68 -0.91 -7.51 -12.83
CA PHE A 68 -1.41 -8.34 -11.73
C PHE A 68 -2.78 -7.86 -11.26
N PRO A 69 -3.73 -8.76 -10.95
CA PRO A 69 -4.98 -8.41 -10.29
C PRO A 69 -4.70 -7.66 -8.99
N ALA A 70 -5.47 -6.60 -8.73
CA ALA A 70 -5.30 -5.81 -7.54
C ALA A 70 -6.61 -5.19 -7.08
N PHE A 71 -6.62 -4.73 -5.83
CA PHE A 71 -7.76 -4.06 -5.21
C PHE A 71 -7.29 -2.76 -4.58
N VAL A 72 -7.99 -1.66 -4.91
CA VAL A 72 -7.88 -0.42 -4.15
C VAL A 72 -8.80 -0.55 -2.94
N VAL A 73 -8.23 -0.47 -1.74
CA VAL A 73 -8.93 -0.66 -0.47
C VAL A 73 -8.97 0.67 0.28
N PRO A 74 -10.10 1.42 0.16
CA PRO A 74 -10.25 2.66 0.88
C PRO A 74 -10.60 2.40 2.35
N GLY A 75 -9.84 2.99 3.27
CA GLY A 75 -10.10 2.92 4.70
C GLY A 75 -9.40 1.75 5.38
N GLY A 76 -9.01 1.98 6.64
CA GLY A 76 -8.21 1.11 7.49
C GLY A 76 -7.55 1.93 8.61
N VAL A 77 -6.64 1.33 9.38
CA VAL A 77 -5.81 2.04 10.37
C VAL A 77 -4.87 3.07 9.70
N ASP A 78 -4.60 2.88 8.39
CA ASP A 78 -3.52 3.54 7.65
C ASP A 78 -3.99 4.30 6.38
N GLY A 79 -5.23 4.78 6.31
CA GLY A 79 -5.69 5.58 5.15
C GLY A 79 -6.18 4.73 3.97
N CYS A 80 -5.39 4.61 2.89
CA CYS A 80 -5.75 3.80 1.71
C CYS A 80 -4.63 2.85 1.31
N ALA A 81 -4.99 1.64 0.89
CA ALA A 81 -4.06 0.61 0.45
C ALA A 81 -4.38 0.11 -0.96
N VAL A 82 -3.37 -0.45 -1.62
CA VAL A 82 -3.52 -1.26 -2.83
C VAL A 82 -2.95 -2.64 -2.56
N THR A 83 -3.82 -3.63 -2.61
CA THR A 83 -3.48 -5.03 -2.38
C THR A 83 -3.37 -5.73 -3.73
N ILE A 84 -2.19 -6.28 -4.03
CA ILE A 84 -1.85 -6.87 -5.33
C ILE A 84 -1.71 -8.38 -5.16
N ASP A 85 -2.41 -9.13 -5.99
CA ASP A 85 -2.32 -10.58 -6.07
C ASP A 85 -1.03 -10.96 -6.81
N VAL A 86 0.00 -11.36 -6.08
CA VAL A 86 1.33 -11.64 -6.66
C VAL A 86 1.58 -13.12 -6.89
N ALA A 87 0.98 -13.99 -6.06
CA ALA A 87 1.02 -15.44 -6.17
C ALA A 87 -0.06 -16.09 -5.29
N ASP A 88 -0.36 -17.37 -5.51
CA ASP A 88 -1.33 -18.11 -4.69
C ASP A 88 -0.96 -18.03 -3.19
N GLY A 89 -1.89 -17.50 -2.39
CA GLY A 89 -1.70 -17.34 -0.95
C GLY A 89 -0.71 -16.24 -0.56
N GLN A 90 -0.32 -15.37 -1.51
CA GLN A 90 0.58 -14.25 -1.28
C GLN A 90 0.03 -12.97 -1.89
N LEU A 91 0.18 -11.86 -1.18
CA LEU A 91 -0.15 -10.55 -1.69
C LEU A 91 0.92 -9.53 -1.33
N LEU A 92 1.00 -8.49 -2.15
CA LEU A 92 1.74 -7.28 -1.82
C LEU A 92 0.73 -6.20 -1.43
N ASP A 93 0.79 -5.74 -0.19
CA ASP A 93 -0.01 -4.62 0.27
C ASP A 93 0.83 -3.33 0.28
N VAL A 94 0.26 -2.27 -0.28
CA VAL A 94 0.94 -0.99 -0.43
C VAL A 94 0.07 0.12 0.10
N GLY A 95 0.44 0.67 1.25
CA GLY A 95 -0.35 1.66 1.99
C GLY A 95 0.15 3.08 1.88
N TRP A 96 -0.78 4.02 1.95
CA TRP A 96 -0.50 5.45 2.14
C TRP A 96 -1.44 6.02 3.20
N ALA A 97 -0.87 6.55 4.28
CA ALA A 97 -1.62 7.18 5.37
C ALA A 97 -1.17 8.62 5.60
N PRO A 98 -2.08 9.57 5.80
CA PRO A 98 -1.70 10.85 6.37
C PRO A 98 -1.22 10.67 7.81
N THR A 99 -0.29 11.50 8.26
CA THR A 99 0.25 11.49 9.63
C THR A 99 0.21 12.89 10.24
N GLY A 100 0.16 12.96 11.57
CA GLY A 100 0.11 14.22 12.29
C GLY A 100 -1.30 14.80 12.40
N THR A 101 -1.40 16.09 12.76
CA THR A 101 -2.67 16.75 13.11
C THR A 101 -3.25 17.63 12.00
N GLN A 102 -2.67 17.56 10.81
CA GLN A 102 -3.11 18.38 9.68
C GLN A 102 -4.33 17.77 8.99
N ALA A 103 -5.03 18.59 8.22
CA ALA A 103 -6.17 18.13 7.44
C ALA A 103 -5.71 17.02 6.48
N SER A 104 -6.22 15.81 6.69
CA SER A 104 -5.99 14.69 5.79
C SER A 104 -6.48 15.04 4.38
N PRO A 105 -5.71 14.74 3.32
CA PRO A 105 -6.17 14.98 1.97
C PRO A 105 -7.40 14.13 1.65
N PRO A 106 -8.18 14.49 0.62
CA PRO A 106 -9.35 13.72 0.19
C PRO A 106 -8.99 12.26 -0.06
N ARG A 107 -9.91 11.34 0.26
CA ARG A 107 -9.68 9.89 0.14
C ARG A 107 -9.18 9.46 -1.24
N GLU A 108 -9.69 10.08 -2.29
CA GLU A 108 -9.25 9.88 -3.67
C GLU A 108 -7.75 10.17 -3.85
N THR A 109 -7.24 11.22 -3.21
CA THR A 109 -5.81 11.57 -3.25
C THR A 109 -4.97 10.53 -2.51
N GLN A 110 -5.46 10.02 -1.38
CA GLN A 110 -4.78 8.96 -0.62
C GLN A 110 -4.64 7.70 -1.47
N CYS A 111 -5.73 7.24 -2.06
CA CYS A 111 -5.75 6.06 -2.91
C CYS A 111 -4.95 6.23 -4.21
N ALA A 112 -4.95 7.44 -4.78
CA ALA A 112 -4.09 7.74 -5.93
C ALA A 112 -2.60 7.64 -5.56
N ASN A 113 -2.20 8.08 -4.36
CA ASN A 113 -0.82 7.97 -3.90
C ASN A 113 -0.43 6.52 -3.59
N ALA A 114 -1.29 5.74 -2.93
CA ALA A 114 -1.10 4.31 -2.73
C ALA A 114 -0.94 3.58 -4.08
N THR A 115 -1.78 3.90 -5.07
CA THR A 115 -1.71 3.33 -6.43
C THR A 115 -0.40 3.65 -7.14
N LYS A 116 0.07 4.91 -7.08
CA LYS A 116 1.37 5.28 -7.66
C LYS A 116 2.50 4.50 -6.98
N GLY A 117 2.42 4.35 -5.65
CA GLY A 117 3.36 3.56 -4.87
C GLY A 117 3.39 2.09 -5.28
N ALA A 118 2.21 1.48 -5.47
CA ALA A 118 2.06 0.10 -5.93
C ALA A 118 2.70 -0.12 -7.31
N VAL A 119 2.48 0.81 -8.25
CA VAL A 119 3.17 0.79 -9.55
C VAL A 119 4.68 0.88 -9.38
N GLY A 120 5.16 1.69 -8.44
CA GLY A 120 6.58 1.79 -8.11
C GLY A 120 7.16 0.48 -7.57
N ALA A 121 6.48 -0.14 -6.61
CA ALA A 121 6.91 -1.39 -5.97
C ALA A 121 6.97 -2.55 -6.97
N MET A 122 5.94 -2.72 -7.80
CA MET A 122 5.89 -3.80 -8.80
C MET A 122 6.96 -3.66 -9.90
N LYS A 123 7.40 -2.43 -10.22
CA LYS A 123 8.53 -2.22 -11.13
C LYS A 123 9.85 -2.76 -10.57
N VAL A 124 10.02 -2.81 -9.25
CA VAL A 124 11.22 -3.35 -8.62
C VAL A 124 11.13 -4.88 -8.52
N LEU A 125 9.97 -5.42 -8.12
CA LEU A 125 9.76 -6.86 -8.03
C LEU A 125 9.84 -7.56 -9.39
N GLY A 126 9.30 -6.94 -10.45
CA GLY A 126 9.34 -7.47 -11.81
C GLY A 126 10.66 -7.25 -12.56
N ALA A 127 11.65 -6.59 -11.96
CA ALA A 127 12.95 -6.32 -12.59
C ALA A 127 14.00 -7.44 -12.35
N SER A 128 13.54 -8.66 -12.10
CA SER A 128 14.39 -9.83 -11.81
C SER A 128 14.78 -10.59 -13.07
#